data_AF-A0A4Q2KRG8-F1
#
_entry.id   AF-A0A4Q2KRG8-F1
#
_cell.length_a   1.000
_cell.length_b   1.000
_cell.length_c   1.000
_cell.angle_alpha   90.00
_cell.angle_beta   90.00
_cell.angle_gamma   90.00
#
_symmetry.space_group_name_H-M   'P 1'
#
loop_
_entity.id
_entity.type
_entity.pdbx_description
1 polymer ?
#
loop_
_entity_poly.entity_id
_entity_poly.type
_entity_poly.pdbx_seq_one_letter_code
_entity_poly.pdbx_strand_id
1 'polypeptide(L)'
;RTVLAALPRDWARVAAPLYGARAARVLHLAAAATALGVIAGLYLRGLAFEYRASWESTFLGAEQVHALLAVTLAPGSWVTGIPVPDIAAIEAIRAPASENAALWMHLMAATVAAVVIVPRLVLALVAGLVERRRAKRVVLPLDEPYYRRLVAAWVGEPARVRVIPYSYTLTPEARAGLEAILARAYGNAVAAIDAPVAWGDDFEQSSVTDAAGTGFSDAGEIRVPLFGLTATPEDDAHGAFLTALGGGDDRRRAAASGTTVALVDESAFLARWGDDARRRDERRAAWRELLEAHGSVSVFVDLIDPDLAAAEAELAAAASAHDGDATPDARRS
;
A
#
# COMPACT_ATOMS: atom_id res chain seq x y z
N ARG A 1 4.93 -24.81 0.48
CA ARG A 1 6.09 -24.36 -0.35
C ARG A 1 5.77 -24.34 -1.86
N THR A 2 5.06 -25.31 -2.43
CA THR A 2 4.73 -25.40 -3.87
C THR A 2 3.80 -24.29 -4.40
N VAL A 3 2.81 -23.84 -3.63
CA VAL A 3 1.90 -22.75 -4.04
C VAL A 3 2.64 -21.40 -4.17
N LEU A 4 3.57 -21.12 -3.26
CA LEU A 4 4.36 -19.88 -3.27
C LEU A 4 5.35 -19.79 -4.43
N ALA A 5 5.84 -20.93 -4.93
CA ALA A 5 6.72 -20.97 -6.10
C ALA A 5 5.98 -20.66 -7.42
N ALA A 6 4.68 -20.96 -7.49
CA ALA A 6 3.84 -20.65 -8.66
C ALA A 6 3.32 -19.20 -8.66
N LEU A 7 3.25 -18.57 -7.48
CA LEU A 7 2.68 -17.24 -7.28
C LEU A 7 3.24 -16.16 -8.24
N PRO A 8 4.56 -16.00 -8.46
CA PRO A 8 5.05 -14.96 -9.38
C PRO A 8 4.58 -15.17 -10.81
N ARG A 9 4.47 -16.42 -11.25
CA ARG A 9 4.04 -16.79 -12.61
C ARG A 9 2.54 -16.56 -12.79
N ASP A 10 1.74 -16.97 -11.82
CA ASP A 10 0.29 -16.81 -11.89
C ASP A 10 -0.12 -15.34 -11.70
N TRP A 11 0.58 -14.61 -10.82
CA TRP A 11 0.47 -13.16 -10.71
C TRP A 11 0.83 -12.47 -12.03
N ALA A 12 1.96 -12.82 -12.65
CA ALA A 12 2.36 -12.26 -13.93
C ALA A 12 1.31 -12.49 -15.02
N ARG A 13 0.69 -13.68 -15.07
CA ARG A 13 -0.40 -13.99 -16.03
C ARG A 13 -1.63 -13.11 -15.80
N VAL A 14 -2.04 -12.93 -14.55
CA VAL A 14 -3.23 -12.13 -14.20
C VAL A 14 -2.98 -10.63 -14.39
N ALA A 15 -1.78 -10.15 -14.02
CA ALA A 15 -1.45 -8.73 -14.03
C ALA A 15 -0.88 -8.24 -15.39
N ALA A 16 -0.36 -9.13 -16.24
CA ALA A 16 0.23 -8.75 -17.54
C ALA A 16 -0.69 -7.88 -18.42
N PRO A 17 -2.00 -8.15 -18.56
CA PRO A 17 -2.89 -7.29 -19.34
C PRO A 17 -3.02 -5.87 -18.75
N LEU A 18 -2.95 -5.72 -17.42
CA LEU A 18 -2.98 -4.41 -16.77
C LEU A 18 -1.68 -3.65 -17.01
N TYR A 19 -0.53 -4.31 -16.79
CA TYR A 19 0.79 -3.71 -17.04
C TYR A 19 1.00 -3.36 -18.51
N GLY A 20 0.51 -4.18 -19.44
CA GLY A 20 0.54 -3.88 -20.87
C GLY A 20 -0.26 -2.61 -21.22
N ALA A 21 -1.44 -2.41 -20.63
CA ALA A 21 -2.22 -1.19 -20.83
C ALA A 21 -1.53 0.05 -20.25
N ARG A 22 -0.91 -0.07 -19.07
CA ARG A 22 -0.11 1.00 -18.44
C ARG A 22 1.10 1.37 -19.30
N ALA A 23 1.86 0.38 -19.75
CA ALA A 23 3.03 0.59 -20.60
C ALA A 23 2.64 1.27 -21.92
N ALA A 24 1.59 0.79 -22.58
CA ALA A 24 1.07 1.42 -23.80
C ALA A 24 0.70 2.89 -23.57
N ARG A 25 -0.05 3.18 -22.51
CA ARG A 25 -0.43 4.56 -22.15
C ARG A 25 0.80 5.46 -21.98
N VAL A 26 1.79 5.01 -21.21
CA VAL A 26 3.03 5.76 -20.97
C VAL A 26 3.79 6.00 -22.26
N LEU A 27 3.94 4.99 -23.13
CA LEU A 27 4.63 5.13 -24.41
C LEU A 27 3.93 6.12 -25.35
N HIS A 28 2.60 6.11 -25.40
CA HIS A 28 1.84 7.07 -26.20
C HIS A 28 1.99 8.50 -25.67
N LEU A 29 1.89 8.70 -24.35
CA LEU A 29 2.10 10.00 -23.72
C LEU A 29 3.53 10.51 -23.91
N ALA A 30 4.53 9.65 -23.77
CA ALA A 30 5.92 10.00 -24.00
C ALA A 30 6.14 10.44 -25.45
N ALA A 31 5.62 9.71 -26.43
CA ALA A 31 5.71 10.08 -27.83
C ALA A 31 5.02 11.43 -28.13
N ALA A 32 3.84 11.67 -27.57
CA ALA A 32 3.13 12.94 -27.70
C ALA A 32 3.92 14.10 -27.06
N ALA A 33 4.48 13.89 -25.87
CA ALA A 33 5.29 14.87 -25.16
C ALA A 33 6.58 15.20 -25.90
N THR A 34 7.27 14.20 -26.49
CA THR A 34 8.45 14.44 -27.33
C THR A 34 8.11 15.30 -28.53
N ALA A 35 7.03 14.97 -29.26
CA ALA A 35 6.60 15.77 -30.41
C ALA A 35 6.22 17.21 -30.01
N LEU A 36 5.52 17.38 -28.89
CA LEU A 36 5.20 18.69 -28.35
C LEU A 36 6.45 19.48 -27.96
N GLY A 37 7.43 18.82 -27.34
CA GLY A 37 8.72 19.43 -26.97
C GLY A 37 9.52 19.90 -28.19
N VAL A 38 9.52 19.14 -29.28
CA VAL A 38 10.14 19.55 -30.56
C VAL A 38 9.46 20.81 -31.12
N ILE A 39 8.12 20.82 -31.15
CA ILE A 39 7.35 22.00 -31.61
C ILE A 39 7.64 23.20 -30.72
N ALA A 40 7.57 23.04 -29.39
CA ALA A 40 7.80 24.11 -28.43
C ALA A 40 9.23 24.68 -28.56
N GLY A 41 10.23 23.81 -28.72
CA GLY A 41 11.62 24.23 -28.95
C GLY A 41 11.81 25.00 -30.24
N LEU A 42 11.14 24.59 -31.33
CA LEU A 42 11.15 25.30 -32.61
C LEU A 42 10.54 26.71 -32.47
N TYR A 43 9.38 26.84 -31.84
CA TYR A 43 8.76 28.15 -31.60
C TYR A 43 9.60 29.04 -30.66
N LEU A 44 10.13 28.48 -29.58
CA LEU A 44 10.97 29.22 -28.64
C LEU A 44 12.22 29.77 -29.35
N ARG A 45 12.84 28.96 -30.20
CA ARG A 45 13.98 29.41 -30.99
C ARG A 45 13.58 30.47 -32.03
N GLY A 46 12.38 30.35 -32.61
CA GLY A 46 11.82 31.35 -33.54
C GLY A 46 11.51 32.71 -32.91
N LEU A 47 11.44 32.82 -31.58
CA LEU A 47 11.32 34.11 -30.89
C LEU A 47 12.66 34.87 -30.85
N ALA A 48 13.78 34.15 -30.81
CA ALA A 48 15.12 34.73 -30.71
C ALA A 48 15.84 34.84 -32.05
N PHE A 49 15.47 34.00 -33.04
CA PHE A 49 16.14 33.91 -34.34
C PHE A 49 15.13 33.93 -35.48
N GLU A 50 15.50 34.60 -36.58
CA GLU A 50 14.73 34.55 -37.82
C GLU A 50 15.03 33.23 -38.56
N TYR A 51 14.04 32.34 -38.59
CA TYR A 51 14.07 31.18 -39.47
C TYR A 51 13.73 31.60 -40.90
N ARG A 52 14.56 31.19 -41.86
CA ARG A 52 14.30 31.36 -43.29
C ARG A 52 14.05 30.01 -43.96
N ALA A 53 13.00 29.96 -44.77
CA ALA A 53 12.66 28.81 -45.59
C ALA A 53 13.31 28.97 -46.97
N SER A 54 14.01 27.92 -47.41
CA SER A 54 14.55 27.77 -48.75
C SER A 54 14.60 26.28 -49.09
N TRP A 55 14.76 25.98 -50.38
CA TRP A 55 15.02 24.60 -50.82
C TRP A 55 16.04 24.59 -51.95
N GLU A 56 16.71 23.45 -52.10
CA GLU A 56 17.63 23.20 -53.20
C GLU A 56 17.53 21.72 -53.57
N SER A 57 17.58 21.41 -54.86
CA SER A 57 17.64 20.03 -55.33
C SER A 57 18.34 19.97 -56.68
N THR A 58 19.18 18.96 -56.84
CA THR A 58 19.77 18.55 -58.12
C THR A 58 18.76 17.76 -58.96
N PHE A 59 17.84 17.04 -58.32
CA PHE A 59 16.98 16.05 -58.98
C PHE A 59 15.52 16.50 -59.13
N LEU A 60 15.04 17.36 -58.23
CA LEU A 60 13.64 17.78 -58.20
C LEU A 60 13.51 19.23 -58.67
N GLY A 61 12.48 19.51 -59.47
CA GLY A 61 11.99 20.87 -59.74
C GLY A 61 10.87 21.27 -58.77
N ALA A 62 10.43 22.53 -58.83
CA ALA A 62 9.38 23.04 -57.95
C ALA A 62 8.07 22.26 -58.03
N GLU A 63 7.70 21.72 -59.20
CA GLU A 63 6.48 20.90 -59.30
C GLU A 63 6.55 19.64 -58.42
N GLN A 64 7.70 18.95 -58.41
CA GLN A 64 7.88 17.74 -57.61
C GLN A 64 8.00 18.07 -56.12
N VAL A 65 8.67 19.18 -55.78
CA VAL A 65 8.77 19.67 -54.40
C VAL A 65 7.39 20.08 -53.87
N HIS A 66 6.62 20.83 -54.67
CA HIS A 66 5.25 21.19 -54.35
C HIS A 66 4.39 19.95 -54.14
N ALA A 67 4.45 18.95 -55.04
CA ALA A 67 3.67 17.72 -54.89
C ALA A 67 3.98 16.98 -53.57
N LEU A 68 5.26 16.91 -53.18
CA LEU A 68 5.67 16.32 -51.90
C LEU A 68 5.13 17.13 -50.71
N LEU A 69 5.27 18.45 -50.74
CA LEU A 69 4.81 19.35 -49.68
C LEU A 69 3.29 19.37 -49.57
N ALA A 70 2.57 19.31 -50.69
CA ALA A 70 1.11 19.24 -50.72
C ALA A 70 0.60 17.99 -50.00
N VAL A 71 1.25 16.83 -50.16
CA VAL A 71 0.87 15.60 -49.45
C VAL A 71 1.29 15.67 -47.97
N THR A 72 2.54 16.04 -47.70
CA THR A 72 3.08 16.02 -46.34
C THR A 72 2.46 17.07 -45.43
N LEU A 73 2.18 18.27 -45.94
CA LEU A 73 1.60 19.38 -45.18
C LEU A 73 0.07 19.49 -45.29
N ALA A 74 -0.58 18.64 -46.09
CA ALA A 74 -2.05 18.61 -46.20
C ALA A 74 -2.75 18.54 -44.84
N PRO A 75 -2.34 17.68 -43.88
CA PRO A 75 -3.00 17.62 -42.56
C PRO A 75 -2.92 18.96 -41.82
N GLY A 76 -1.76 19.62 -41.84
CA GLY A 76 -1.60 20.94 -41.23
C GLY A 76 -2.43 22.01 -41.93
N SER A 77 -2.51 21.96 -43.27
CA SER A 77 -3.35 22.85 -44.06
C SER A 77 -4.84 22.70 -43.73
N TRP A 78 -5.35 21.47 -43.62
CA TRP A 78 -6.75 21.21 -43.24
C TRP A 78 -7.07 21.71 -41.83
N VAL A 79 -6.14 21.56 -40.89
CA VAL A 79 -6.34 21.98 -39.48
C VAL A 79 -6.26 23.49 -39.31
N THR A 80 -5.37 24.17 -40.02
CA THR A 80 -5.11 25.61 -39.84
C THR A 80 -5.87 26.49 -40.83
N GLY A 81 -6.35 25.94 -41.95
CA GLY A 81 -6.88 26.70 -43.08
C GLY A 81 -5.82 27.42 -43.91
N ILE A 82 -4.53 27.29 -43.56
CA ILE A 82 -3.42 27.87 -44.31
C ILE A 82 -3.17 27.01 -45.55
N PRO A 83 -3.23 27.54 -46.78
CA PRO A 83 -2.94 26.75 -47.97
C PRO A 83 -1.44 26.41 -48.05
N VAL A 84 -1.12 25.24 -48.59
CA VAL A 84 0.26 24.92 -48.98
C VAL A 84 0.66 25.86 -50.13
N PRO A 85 1.84 26.51 -50.09
CA PRO A 85 2.29 27.42 -51.15
C PRO A 85 2.26 26.77 -52.53
N ASP A 86 1.82 27.53 -53.53
CA ASP A 86 1.74 27.06 -54.91
C ASP A 86 3.12 26.90 -55.55
N ILE A 87 3.17 26.28 -56.73
CA ILE A 87 4.42 25.96 -57.42
C ILE A 87 5.28 27.21 -57.67
N ALA A 88 4.65 28.36 -57.96
CA ALA A 88 5.37 29.61 -58.18
C ALA A 88 6.02 30.13 -56.89
N ALA A 89 5.31 30.07 -55.75
CA ALA A 89 5.85 30.39 -54.45
C ALA A 89 6.99 29.44 -54.04
N ILE A 90 6.87 28.14 -54.36
CA ILE A 90 7.96 27.18 -54.15
C ILE A 90 9.19 27.58 -54.98
N GLU A 91 9.06 27.79 -56.29
CA GLU A 91 10.22 28.15 -57.14
C GLU A 91 10.87 29.46 -56.68
N ALA A 92 10.08 30.44 -56.21
CA ALA A 92 10.58 31.74 -55.75
C ALA A 92 11.54 31.66 -54.55
N ILE A 93 11.45 30.60 -53.73
CA ILE A 93 12.32 30.38 -52.56
C ILE A 93 13.43 29.34 -52.81
N ARG A 94 13.67 28.98 -54.08
CA ARG A 94 14.79 28.10 -54.44
C ARG A 94 16.12 28.81 -54.18
N ALA A 95 17.06 28.10 -53.57
CA ALA A 95 18.38 28.65 -53.24
C ALA A 95 19.04 29.30 -54.48
N PRO A 96 19.65 30.49 -54.33
CA PRO A 96 19.99 31.16 -53.07
C PRO A 96 18.87 32.01 -52.45
N ALA A 97 17.68 32.07 -53.07
CA ALA A 97 16.55 32.80 -52.50
C ALA A 97 15.99 32.10 -51.25
N SER A 98 15.28 32.88 -50.43
CA SER A 98 14.62 32.39 -49.21
C SER A 98 13.59 33.39 -48.71
N GLU A 99 12.64 32.93 -47.90
CA GLU A 99 11.63 33.78 -47.26
C GLU A 99 11.52 33.51 -45.75
N ASN A 100 10.73 34.32 -45.05
CA ASN A 100 10.45 34.10 -43.63
C ASN A 100 9.71 32.76 -43.41
N ALA A 101 10.18 31.92 -42.50
CA ALA A 101 9.67 30.57 -42.32
C ALA A 101 8.37 30.47 -41.49
N ALA A 102 7.78 31.56 -41.02
CA ALA A 102 6.65 31.51 -40.08
C ALA A 102 5.48 30.63 -40.59
N LEU A 103 5.06 30.84 -41.84
CA LEU A 103 3.98 30.05 -42.46
C LEU A 103 4.33 28.55 -42.50
N TRP A 104 5.56 28.23 -42.89
CA TRP A 104 6.10 26.87 -42.93
C TRP A 104 6.08 26.21 -41.54
N MET A 105 6.51 26.95 -40.52
CA MET A 105 6.52 26.48 -39.14
C MET A 105 5.09 26.14 -38.65
N HIS A 106 4.10 26.98 -38.95
CA HIS A 106 2.70 26.70 -38.60
C HIS A 106 2.15 25.46 -39.31
N LEU A 107 2.39 25.31 -40.62
CA LEU A 107 1.96 24.14 -41.39
C LEU A 107 2.61 22.84 -40.88
N MET A 108 3.92 22.87 -40.61
CA MET A 108 4.65 21.72 -40.06
C MET A 108 4.17 21.37 -38.65
N ALA A 109 4.05 22.37 -37.76
CA ALA A 109 3.59 22.16 -36.39
C ALA A 109 2.17 21.58 -36.36
N ALA A 110 1.25 22.12 -37.16
CA ALA A 110 -0.11 21.62 -37.26
C ALA A 110 -0.18 20.21 -37.85
N THR A 111 0.66 19.90 -38.84
CA THR A 111 0.77 18.54 -39.41
C THR A 111 1.23 17.54 -38.35
N VAL A 112 2.29 17.86 -37.61
CA VAL A 112 2.79 17.01 -36.52
C VAL A 112 1.73 16.86 -35.43
N ALA A 113 1.03 17.94 -35.09
CA ALA A 113 -0.07 17.87 -34.13
C ALA A 113 -1.18 16.91 -34.60
N ALA A 114 -1.60 17.00 -35.86
CA ALA A 114 -2.67 16.20 -36.43
C ALA A 114 -2.31 14.73 -36.63
N VAL A 115 -1.11 14.43 -37.12
CA VAL A 115 -0.69 13.07 -37.51
C VAL A 115 0.01 12.33 -36.37
N VAL A 116 0.63 13.05 -35.43
CA VAL A 116 1.39 12.45 -34.34
C VAL A 116 0.70 12.70 -33.00
N ILE A 117 0.55 13.95 -32.59
CA ILE A 117 0.14 14.27 -31.21
C ILE A 117 -1.28 13.78 -30.94
N VAL A 118 -2.25 14.17 -31.76
CA VAL A 118 -3.66 13.83 -31.57
C VAL A 118 -3.89 12.31 -31.57
N PRO A 119 -3.40 11.52 -32.54
CA PRO A 119 -3.57 10.07 -32.53
C PRO A 119 -2.92 9.42 -31.29
N ARG A 120 -1.74 9.90 -30.87
CA ARG A 120 -1.08 9.38 -29.66
C ARG A 120 -1.87 9.70 -28.39
N LEU A 121 -2.45 10.89 -28.27
CA LEU A 121 -3.32 11.24 -27.15
C LEU A 121 -4.61 10.41 -27.13
N VAL A 122 -5.21 10.16 -28.30
CA VAL A 122 -6.38 9.27 -28.42
C VAL A 122 -6.02 7.85 -27.97
N LEU A 123 -4.89 7.30 -28.45
CA LEU A 123 -4.44 5.97 -28.03
C LEU A 123 -4.08 5.91 -26.54
N ALA A 124 -3.47 6.96 -25.99
CA ALA A 124 -3.22 7.07 -24.55
C ALA A 124 -4.53 7.07 -23.75
N LEU A 125 -5.55 7.80 -24.21
CA LEU A 125 -6.86 7.83 -23.57
C LEU A 125 -7.51 6.45 -23.60
N VAL A 126 -7.53 5.78 -24.76
CA VAL A 126 -8.06 4.42 -24.90
C VAL A 126 -7.32 3.45 -23.98
N ALA A 127 -5.99 3.50 -23.94
CA ALA A 127 -5.18 2.69 -23.03
C ALA A 127 -5.51 2.97 -21.56
N GLY A 128 -5.73 4.24 -21.19
CA GLY A 128 -6.17 4.64 -19.85
C GLY A 128 -7.58 4.13 -19.48
N LEU A 129 -8.52 4.11 -20.42
CA LEU A 129 -9.84 3.52 -20.21
C LEU A 129 -9.76 2.00 -20.02
N VAL A 130 -8.94 1.32 -20.82
CA VAL A 130 -8.69 -0.12 -20.69
C VAL A 130 -8.00 -0.44 -19.35
N GLU A 131 -7.01 0.36 -18.96
CA GLU A 131 -6.34 0.27 -17.66
C GLU A 131 -7.36 0.42 -16.52
N ARG A 132 -8.18 1.47 -16.51
CA ARG A 132 -9.20 1.69 -15.47
C ARG A 132 -10.18 0.51 -15.37
N ARG A 133 -10.62 -0.04 -16.51
CA ARG A 133 -11.50 -1.22 -16.55
C ARG A 133 -10.81 -2.47 -16.01
N ARG A 134 -9.52 -2.68 -16.31
CA ARG A 134 -8.74 -3.84 -15.85
C ARG A 134 -8.31 -3.73 -14.39
N ALA A 135 -7.99 -2.53 -13.91
CA ALA A 135 -7.64 -2.28 -12.51
C ALA A 135 -8.78 -2.68 -11.57
N LYS A 136 -10.04 -2.42 -11.96
CA LYS A 136 -11.22 -2.88 -11.21
C LYS A 136 -11.37 -4.41 -11.11
N ARG A 137 -10.69 -5.20 -11.96
CA ARG A 137 -10.69 -6.67 -11.90
C ARG A 137 -9.50 -7.22 -11.12
N VAL A 138 -8.48 -6.41 -10.89
CA VAL A 138 -7.30 -6.72 -10.08
C VAL A 138 -7.40 -5.88 -8.80
N VAL A 139 -8.50 -6.09 -8.07
CA VAL A 139 -8.64 -5.58 -6.70
C VAL A 139 -8.08 -6.67 -5.82
N LEU A 140 -6.89 -6.42 -5.27
CA LEU A 140 -6.44 -7.18 -4.12
C LEU A 140 -6.81 -6.36 -2.90
N PRO A 141 -7.50 -6.95 -1.92
CA PRO A 141 -7.73 -6.29 -0.65
C PRO A 141 -6.43 -6.29 0.16
N LEU A 142 -5.41 -5.56 -0.31
CA LEU A 142 -4.14 -5.42 0.40
C LEU A 142 -4.27 -4.54 1.64
N ASP A 143 -5.40 -3.84 1.76
CA ASP A 143 -5.84 -3.09 2.93
C ASP A 143 -6.39 -3.99 4.04
N GLU A 144 -6.85 -5.22 3.71
CA GLU A 144 -7.25 -6.18 4.72
C GLU A 144 -6.05 -6.59 5.60
N PRO A 145 -6.21 -6.58 6.94
CA PRO A 145 -5.14 -6.90 7.90
C PRO A 145 -4.46 -8.24 7.65
N TYR A 146 -5.20 -9.26 7.18
CA TYR A 146 -4.65 -10.54 6.75
C TYR A 146 -3.56 -10.39 5.68
N TYR A 147 -3.84 -9.61 4.62
CA TYR A 147 -2.88 -9.39 3.53
C TYR A 147 -1.75 -8.44 3.95
N ARG A 148 -2.01 -7.47 4.83
CA ARG A 148 -0.95 -6.63 5.41
C ARG A 148 0.04 -7.46 6.23
N ARG A 149 -0.45 -8.40 7.06
CA ARG A 149 0.38 -9.35 7.81
C ARG A 149 1.17 -10.27 6.88
N LEU A 150 0.52 -10.80 5.85
CA LEU A 150 1.18 -11.65 4.84
C LEU A 150 2.26 -10.89 4.07
N VAL A 151 2.01 -9.63 3.69
CA VAL A 151 2.98 -8.76 3.02
C VAL A 151 4.11 -8.36 3.96
N ALA A 152 3.84 -8.01 5.22
CA ALA A 152 4.86 -7.69 6.21
C ALA A 152 5.80 -8.89 6.47
N ALA A 153 5.23 -10.09 6.61
CA ALA A 153 5.98 -11.34 6.72
C ALA A 153 6.85 -11.64 5.48
N TRP A 154 6.47 -11.13 4.31
CA TRP A 154 7.18 -11.36 3.04
C TRP A 154 8.20 -10.27 2.69
N VAL A 155 7.90 -9.01 3.04
CA VAL A 155 8.77 -7.83 2.86
C VAL A 155 9.87 -7.78 3.92
N GLY A 156 9.68 -8.49 5.05
CA GLY A 156 10.70 -8.60 6.10
C GLY A 156 10.73 -7.41 7.07
N GLU A 157 9.65 -6.63 7.13
CA GLU A 157 9.45 -5.66 8.22
C GLU A 157 9.04 -6.46 9.48
N PRO A 158 9.90 -6.55 10.51
CA PRO A 158 9.60 -7.34 11.69
C PRO A 158 8.41 -6.69 12.41
N ALA A 159 7.30 -7.43 12.54
CA ALA A 159 6.24 -7.04 13.44
C ALA A 159 6.83 -6.84 14.85
N ARG A 160 6.53 -5.70 15.48
CA ARG A 160 6.98 -5.40 16.84
C ARG A 160 5.88 -5.84 17.80
N VAL A 161 6.15 -6.90 18.57
CA VAL A 161 5.21 -7.43 19.55
C VAL A 161 5.71 -7.05 20.93
N ARG A 162 4.85 -6.40 21.72
CA ARG A 162 5.13 -6.04 23.11
C ARG A 162 4.20 -6.79 24.04
N VAL A 163 4.74 -7.65 24.89
CA VAL A 163 4.00 -8.37 25.91
C VAL A 163 4.09 -7.62 27.23
N ILE A 164 2.94 -7.40 27.87
CA ILE A 164 2.83 -6.61 29.10
C ILE A 164 2.21 -7.49 30.18
N PRO A 165 3.01 -8.13 31.06
CA PRO A 165 2.51 -8.93 32.15
C PRO A 165 1.85 -8.07 33.24
N TYR A 166 0.66 -8.45 33.70
CA TYR A 166 -0.03 -7.79 34.81
C TYR A 166 -0.10 -8.68 36.04
N SER A 167 0.46 -8.20 37.15
CA SER A 167 0.57 -8.93 38.43
C SER A 167 1.09 -10.37 38.27
N TYR A 168 1.89 -10.61 37.23
CA TYR A 168 2.33 -11.93 36.82
C TYR A 168 3.81 -11.90 36.42
N THR A 169 4.64 -12.62 37.17
CA THR A 169 6.09 -12.73 36.92
C THR A 169 6.41 -14.02 36.20
N LEU A 170 6.90 -13.91 34.96
CA LEU A 170 7.34 -15.05 34.16
C LEU A 170 8.58 -15.70 34.76
N THR A 171 8.56 -17.03 34.87
CA THR A 171 9.79 -17.81 35.10
C THR A 171 10.64 -17.82 33.81
N PRO A 172 11.95 -18.12 33.90
CA PRO A 172 12.79 -18.26 32.71
C PRO A 172 12.24 -19.28 31.69
N GLU A 173 11.65 -20.38 32.17
CA GLU A 173 11.07 -21.43 31.35
C GLU A 173 9.79 -20.93 30.64
N ALA A 174 8.87 -20.30 31.38
CA ALA A 174 7.64 -19.74 30.80
C ALA A 174 7.95 -18.62 29.80
N ARG A 175 9.01 -17.83 30.06
CA ARG A 175 9.50 -16.82 29.13
C ARG A 175 9.98 -17.46 27.83
N ALA A 176 10.75 -18.54 27.90
CA ALA A 176 11.23 -19.24 26.70
C ALA A 176 10.07 -19.84 25.88
N GLY A 177 9.06 -20.41 26.55
CA GLY A 177 7.86 -20.91 25.87
C GLY A 177 7.05 -19.81 25.20
N LEU A 178 6.89 -18.65 25.86
CA LEU A 178 6.26 -17.47 25.29
C LEU A 178 7.03 -16.97 24.06
N GLU A 179 8.36 -16.85 24.14
CA GLU A 179 9.20 -16.44 23.02
C GLU A 179 9.07 -17.43 21.83
N ALA A 180 8.96 -18.73 22.09
CA ALA A 180 8.73 -19.75 21.06
C ALA A 180 7.34 -19.61 20.40
N ILE A 181 6.28 -19.37 21.18
CA ILE A 181 4.93 -19.11 20.66
C ILE A 181 4.94 -17.87 19.76
N LEU A 182 5.54 -16.77 20.23
CA LEU A 182 5.57 -15.51 19.49
C LEU A 182 6.41 -15.63 18.20
N ALA A 183 7.57 -16.28 18.26
CA ALA A 183 8.38 -16.53 17.07
C ALA A 183 7.64 -17.40 16.04
N ARG A 184 6.85 -18.36 16.50
CA ARG A 184 6.05 -19.22 15.61
C ARG A 184 4.88 -18.47 14.98
N ALA A 185 4.15 -17.69 15.78
CA ALA A 185 2.93 -16.99 15.37
C ALA A 185 3.20 -15.72 14.57
N TYR A 186 4.28 -15.00 14.89
CA TYR A 186 4.63 -13.71 14.29
C TYR A 186 5.94 -13.73 13.48
N GLY A 187 6.59 -14.89 13.34
CA GLY A 187 7.79 -15.07 12.51
C GLY A 187 9.03 -14.40 13.10
N ASN A 188 9.72 -13.57 12.31
CA ASN A 188 10.92 -12.81 12.72
C ASN A 188 10.60 -11.58 13.60
N ALA A 189 9.46 -11.59 14.30
CA ALA A 189 9.07 -10.50 15.18
C ALA A 189 10.09 -10.31 16.31
N VAL A 190 10.44 -9.06 16.61
CA VAL A 190 11.19 -8.73 17.82
C VAL A 190 10.16 -8.61 18.93
N ALA A 191 10.10 -9.61 19.80
CA ALA A 191 9.27 -9.59 20.99
C ALA A 191 9.98 -8.82 22.11
N ALA A 192 9.32 -7.79 22.63
CA ALA A 192 9.72 -7.13 23.87
C ALA A 192 8.77 -7.60 24.99
N ILE A 193 9.32 -8.13 26.07
CA ILE A 193 8.56 -8.55 27.25
C ILE A 193 8.89 -7.58 28.37
N ASP A 194 7.88 -6.84 28.85
CA ASP A 194 8.05 -5.85 29.90
C ASP A 194 8.18 -6.48 31.29
N ALA A 195 8.68 -5.68 32.24
CA ALA A 195 8.59 -6.02 33.65
C ALA A 195 7.11 -6.08 34.09
N PRO A 196 6.73 -6.97 35.03
CA PRO A 196 5.34 -7.09 35.49
C PRO A 196 4.83 -5.78 36.11
N VAL A 197 3.62 -5.38 35.74
CA VAL A 197 2.90 -4.26 36.38
C VAL A 197 2.33 -4.75 37.71
N ALA A 198 2.66 -4.08 38.83
CA ALA A 198 2.23 -4.52 40.17
C ALA A 198 0.80 -4.09 40.53
N TRP A 199 0.16 -4.86 41.42
CA TRP A 199 -1.13 -4.56 42.03
C TRP A 199 -1.01 -3.45 43.07
N GLY A 200 -1.81 -2.38 42.96
CA GLY A 200 -1.88 -1.33 43.97
C GLY A 200 -0.75 -0.29 43.93
N ASP A 201 0.01 -0.20 42.84
CA ASP A 201 0.89 0.95 42.64
C ASP A 201 0.03 2.20 42.37
N ASP A 202 -0.16 3.01 43.41
CA ASP A 202 -0.62 4.42 43.35
C ASP A 202 0.38 5.33 42.59
N PHE A 203 1.27 4.77 41.78
CA PHE A 203 2.13 5.53 40.88
C PHE A 203 1.39 5.78 39.58
N GLU A 204 0.89 7.01 39.46
CA GLU A 204 0.60 7.72 38.22
C GLU A 204 1.10 6.97 36.99
N GLN A 205 0.22 6.58 36.07
CA GLN A 205 0.37 6.81 34.62
C GLN A 205 1.83 6.88 34.10
N SER A 206 2.73 5.97 34.49
CA SER A 206 4.19 6.06 34.20
C SER A 206 4.70 4.73 33.67
N SER A 207 4.37 3.60 34.29
CA SER A 207 4.74 2.27 33.77
C SER A 207 3.87 1.86 32.59
N VAL A 208 2.56 2.14 32.65
CA VAL A 208 1.63 1.91 31.53
C VAL A 208 1.83 2.94 30.40
N THR A 209 2.29 4.16 30.68
CA THR A 209 2.58 5.21 29.67
C THR A 209 4.01 5.18 29.16
N ASP A 210 5.00 4.66 29.88
CA ASP A 210 6.30 4.28 29.29
C ASP A 210 6.13 2.99 28.45
N ALA A 211 5.22 2.10 28.89
CA ALA A 211 4.78 0.97 28.07
C ALA A 211 3.93 1.38 26.85
N ALA A 212 3.15 2.45 26.95
CA ALA A 212 2.31 2.97 25.88
C ALA A 212 2.91 4.15 25.10
N GLY A 213 4.10 4.66 25.46
CA GLY A 213 4.52 6.01 25.05
C GLY A 213 6.00 6.31 24.85
N THR A 214 6.96 5.44 25.20
CA THR A 214 8.40 5.75 24.97
C THR A 214 9.23 4.67 24.26
N GLY A 215 8.61 3.60 23.74
CA GLY A 215 9.29 2.58 22.93
C GLY A 215 9.11 2.73 21.42
N PHE A 216 7.87 2.95 20.97
CA PHE A 216 7.55 3.14 19.56
C PHE A 216 6.41 4.14 19.39
N SER A 217 6.75 5.35 18.96
CA SER A 217 5.81 6.40 18.56
C SER A 217 5.17 6.14 17.19
N ASP A 218 5.11 4.88 16.74
CA ASP A 218 4.85 4.55 15.34
C ASP A 218 3.68 3.59 15.15
N ALA A 219 2.92 3.82 14.09
CA ALA A 219 1.81 2.98 13.69
C ALA A 219 2.31 1.57 13.29
N GLY A 220 2.23 0.59 14.20
CA GLY A 220 2.59 -0.80 13.90
C GLY A 220 2.96 -1.72 15.06
N GLU A 221 2.86 -1.29 16.32
CA GLU A 221 3.14 -2.12 17.50
C GLU A 221 1.92 -2.94 17.95
N ILE A 222 2.09 -4.26 18.12
CA ILE A 222 1.05 -5.16 18.67
C ILE A 222 1.29 -5.30 20.18
N ARG A 223 0.35 -4.82 21.00
CA ARG A 223 0.39 -4.95 22.46
C ARG A 223 -0.43 -6.15 22.90
N VAL A 224 0.18 -7.02 23.68
CA VAL A 224 -0.42 -8.27 24.15
C VAL A 224 -0.35 -8.31 25.68
N PRO A 225 -1.45 -7.99 26.40
CA PRO A 225 -1.49 -8.17 27.84
C PRO A 225 -1.37 -9.66 28.20
N LEU A 226 -0.65 -9.96 29.28
CA LEU A 226 -0.41 -11.31 29.77
C LEU A 226 -0.85 -11.45 31.24
N PHE A 227 -1.67 -12.46 31.51
CA PHE A 227 -2.18 -12.79 32.83
C PHE A 227 -1.90 -14.24 33.20
N GLY A 228 -1.92 -14.57 34.49
CA GLY A 228 -1.91 -15.96 34.96
C GLY A 228 -3.31 -16.45 35.30
N LEU A 229 -3.68 -17.66 34.86
CA LEU A 229 -5.00 -18.28 35.12
C LEU A 229 -5.29 -18.47 36.64
N THR A 230 -4.22 -18.54 37.44
CA THR A 230 -4.29 -18.64 38.90
C THR A 230 -4.78 -17.36 39.58
N ALA A 231 -4.68 -16.20 38.91
CA ALA A 231 -5.25 -14.94 39.40
C ALA A 231 -6.76 -14.90 39.15
N THR A 232 -7.51 -14.35 40.10
CA THR A 232 -8.97 -14.18 39.96
C THR A 232 -9.24 -12.94 39.11
N PRO A 233 -9.97 -13.07 37.99
CA PRO A 233 -10.30 -11.93 37.16
C PRO A 233 -11.21 -10.97 37.95
N GLU A 234 -10.83 -9.71 37.98
CA GLU A 234 -11.48 -8.66 38.78
C GLU A 234 -11.60 -7.40 37.91
N ASP A 235 -12.77 -6.76 37.93
CA ASP A 235 -13.09 -5.61 37.05
C ASP A 235 -12.30 -4.36 37.44
N ASP A 236 -12.29 -4.03 38.74
CA ASP A 236 -11.52 -2.93 39.33
C ASP A 236 -10.01 -3.06 39.10
N ALA A 237 -9.58 -4.26 38.73
CA ALA A 237 -8.20 -4.69 38.64
C ALA A 237 -7.71 -4.78 37.19
N HIS A 238 -8.06 -5.90 36.59
CA HIS A 238 -7.66 -6.34 35.28
C HIS A 238 -8.45 -5.57 34.22
N GLY A 239 -9.73 -5.26 34.49
CA GLY A 239 -10.55 -4.40 33.64
C GLY A 239 -9.99 -2.97 33.55
N ALA A 240 -9.62 -2.39 34.69
CA ALA A 240 -8.96 -1.09 34.74
C ALA A 240 -7.64 -1.07 33.94
N PHE A 241 -6.82 -2.12 34.06
CA PHE A 241 -5.60 -2.28 33.27
C PHE A 241 -5.85 -2.38 31.77
N LEU A 242 -6.82 -3.18 31.33
CA LEU A 242 -7.20 -3.32 29.91
C LEU A 242 -7.73 -2.00 29.34
N THR A 243 -8.53 -1.27 30.11
CA THR A 243 -9.04 0.06 29.75
C THR A 243 -7.90 1.06 29.57
N ALA A 244 -6.90 1.04 30.46
CA ALA A 244 -5.71 1.89 30.33
C ALA A 244 -4.88 1.52 29.09
N LEU A 245 -4.74 0.22 28.79
CA LEU A 245 -4.02 -0.28 27.61
C LEU A 245 -4.71 0.12 26.29
N GLY A 246 -6.03 0.21 26.28
CA GLY A 246 -6.86 0.64 25.16
C GLY A 246 -6.81 2.14 24.84
N GLY A 247 -6.13 2.95 25.66
CA GLY A 247 -5.87 4.37 25.38
C GLY A 247 -6.66 5.39 26.21
N GLY A 248 -7.22 5.00 27.36
CA GLY A 248 -7.89 5.92 28.30
C GLY A 248 -9.13 6.63 27.73
N ASP A 249 -9.69 7.56 28.50
CA ASP A 249 -10.99 8.25 28.29
C ASP A 249 -11.09 9.10 27.00
N ASP A 250 -10.06 9.07 26.15
CA ASP A 250 -10.01 9.72 24.85
C ASP A 250 -10.73 8.84 23.81
N ARG A 251 -12.08 8.92 23.80
CA ARG A 251 -12.99 8.18 22.89
C ARG A 251 -12.63 8.23 21.39
N ARG A 252 -11.75 9.16 20.98
CA ARG A 252 -11.22 9.28 19.61
C ARG A 252 -10.07 8.33 19.27
N ARG A 253 -9.32 7.81 20.26
CA ARG A 253 -8.31 6.76 20.08
C ARG A 253 -8.89 5.36 20.28
N ALA A 254 -9.85 5.21 21.19
CA ALA A 254 -10.59 3.96 21.38
C ALA A 254 -11.33 3.50 20.10
N ALA A 255 -11.80 4.43 19.26
CA ALA A 255 -12.39 4.11 17.97
C ALA A 255 -11.38 3.62 16.91
N ALA A 256 -10.07 3.69 17.18
CA ALA A 256 -8.99 3.27 16.29
C ALA A 256 -8.22 2.03 16.79
N SER A 257 -8.31 1.69 18.08
CA SER A 257 -7.79 0.44 18.64
C SER A 257 -8.91 -0.60 18.69
N GLY A 258 -8.91 -1.56 17.78
CA GLY A 258 -9.85 -2.68 17.81
C GLY A 258 -9.65 -3.62 19.02
N THR A 259 -10.35 -4.76 19.02
CA THR A 259 -10.32 -5.82 20.04
C THR A 259 -8.94 -6.39 20.45
N THR A 260 -8.34 -6.05 21.58
CA THR A 260 -6.96 -6.48 21.88
C THR A 260 -6.86 -8.01 22.11
N VAL A 261 -5.80 -8.68 21.64
CA VAL A 261 -5.57 -10.10 21.98
C VAL A 261 -4.87 -10.21 23.32
N ALA A 262 -5.46 -10.93 24.27
CA ALA A 262 -4.93 -11.14 25.62
C ALA A 262 -4.51 -12.60 25.84
N LEU A 263 -3.31 -12.79 26.38
CA LEU A 263 -2.78 -14.12 26.73
C LEU A 263 -3.07 -14.45 28.21
N VAL A 264 -3.50 -15.68 28.46
CA VAL A 264 -3.68 -16.21 29.82
C VAL A 264 -2.85 -17.49 29.97
N ASP A 265 -1.83 -17.44 30.82
CA ASP A 265 -0.96 -18.57 31.13
C ASP A 265 -1.62 -19.56 32.09
N GLU A 266 -1.68 -20.82 31.68
CA GLU A 266 -2.28 -21.92 32.44
C GLU A 266 -1.25 -22.77 33.19
N SER A 267 0.05 -22.58 32.93
CA SER A 267 1.11 -23.47 33.41
C SER A 267 1.08 -23.66 34.92
N ALA A 268 0.98 -22.56 35.67
CA ALA A 268 0.94 -22.60 37.13
C ALA A 268 -0.35 -23.25 37.67
N PHE A 269 -1.45 -23.16 36.92
CA PHE A 269 -2.70 -23.82 37.27
C PHE A 269 -2.59 -25.33 37.04
N LEU A 270 -2.08 -25.75 35.87
CA LEU A 270 -1.89 -27.16 35.52
C LEU A 270 -0.91 -27.84 36.49
N ALA A 271 0.18 -27.18 36.85
CA ALA A 271 1.15 -27.69 37.82
C ALA A 271 0.53 -27.95 39.21
N ARG A 272 -0.47 -27.17 39.61
CA ARG A 272 -1.08 -27.25 40.95
C ARG A 272 -2.34 -28.11 41.01
N TRP A 273 -3.14 -28.14 39.95
CA TRP A 273 -4.44 -28.82 39.93
C TRP A 273 -4.54 -29.97 38.92
N GLY A 274 -3.51 -30.23 38.12
CA GLY A 274 -3.47 -31.34 37.16
C GLY A 274 -4.64 -31.33 36.18
N ASP A 275 -5.25 -32.50 35.95
CA ASP A 275 -6.33 -32.73 34.99
C ASP A 275 -7.75 -32.37 35.49
N ASP A 276 -7.90 -31.47 36.48
CA ASP A 276 -9.22 -30.96 36.89
C ASP A 276 -9.81 -30.03 35.82
N ALA A 277 -10.23 -30.62 34.70
CA ALA A 277 -10.72 -29.94 33.51
C ALA A 277 -11.93 -29.06 33.80
N ARG A 278 -12.83 -29.51 34.69
CA ARG A 278 -14.01 -28.73 35.10
C ARG A 278 -13.58 -27.41 35.76
N ARG A 279 -12.65 -27.47 36.71
CA ARG A 279 -12.16 -26.25 37.38
C ARG A 279 -11.38 -25.35 36.41
N ARG A 280 -10.59 -25.93 35.51
CA ARG A 280 -9.89 -25.16 34.46
C ARG A 280 -10.88 -24.42 33.57
N ASP A 281 -11.91 -25.11 33.09
CA ASP A 281 -12.91 -24.54 32.18
C ASP A 281 -13.76 -23.46 32.85
N GLU A 282 -14.09 -23.62 34.14
CA GLU A 282 -14.72 -22.57 34.97
C GLU A 282 -13.84 -21.32 35.05
N ARG A 283 -12.53 -21.48 35.23
CA ARG A 283 -11.58 -20.35 35.25
C ARG A 283 -11.42 -19.70 33.89
N ARG A 284 -11.32 -20.50 32.81
CA ARG A 284 -11.31 -19.99 31.43
C ARG A 284 -12.57 -19.18 31.12
N ALA A 285 -13.73 -19.63 31.57
CA ALA A 285 -15.00 -18.93 31.39
C ALA A 285 -14.98 -17.55 32.07
N ALA A 286 -14.57 -17.48 33.34
CA ALA A 286 -14.48 -16.21 34.08
C ALA A 286 -13.49 -15.21 33.43
N TRP A 287 -12.34 -15.69 32.96
CA TRP A 287 -11.38 -14.85 32.24
C TRP A 287 -11.91 -14.38 30.90
N ARG A 288 -12.58 -15.26 30.15
CA ARG A 288 -13.19 -14.91 28.87
C ARG A 288 -14.26 -13.83 29.02
N GLU A 289 -15.14 -13.99 30.01
CA GLU A 289 -16.20 -13.01 30.32
C GLU A 289 -15.62 -11.62 30.61
N LEU A 290 -14.60 -11.53 31.47
CA LEU A 290 -13.93 -10.26 31.76
C LEU A 290 -13.26 -9.68 30.51
N LEU A 291 -12.47 -10.47 29.78
CA LEU A 291 -11.72 -9.99 28.62
C LEU A 291 -12.67 -9.51 27.51
N GLU A 292 -13.74 -10.24 27.24
CA GLU A 292 -14.77 -9.84 26.27
C GLU A 292 -15.50 -8.55 26.70
N ALA A 293 -15.80 -8.40 28.00
CA ALA A 293 -16.41 -7.18 28.53
C ALA A 293 -15.53 -5.92 28.32
N HIS A 294 -14.21 -6.11 28.26
CA HIS A 294 -13.22 -5.05 27.99
C HIS A 294 -12.72 -5.04 26.54
N GLY A 295 -13.46 -5.65 25.61
CA GLY A 295 -13.13 -5.62 24.19
C GLY A 295 -11.82 -6.33 23.87
N SER A 296 -11.53 -7.45 24.51
CA SER A 296 -10.34 -8.27 24.26
C SER A 296 -10.72 -9.72 23.92
N VAL A 297 -9.94 -10.37 23.06
CA VAL A 297 -10.09 -11.81 22.77
C VAL A 297 -9.09 -12.59 23.60
N SER A 298 -9.59 -13.54 24.39
CA SER A 298 -8.78 -14.42 25.23
C SER A 298 -8.12 -15.55 24.43
N VAL A 299 -6.83 -15.79 24.67
CA VAL A 299 -6.08 -16.96 24.18
C VAL A 299 -5.40 -17.61 25.38
N PHE A 300 -5.67 -18.91 25.58
CA PHE A 300 -5.18 -19.67 26.75
C PHE A 300 -4.01 -20.54 26.33
N VAL A 301 -2.88 -20.42 27.04
CA VAL A 301 -1.64 -21.12 26.67
C VAL A 301 -0.98 -21.74 27.90
N ASP A 302 -0.38 -22.92 27.73
CA ASP A 302 0.62 -23.45 28.65
C ASP A 302 1.99 -22.95 28.20
N LEU A 303 2.60 -22.06 28.96
CA LEU A 303 3.93 -21.51 28.66
C LEU A 303 5.08 -22.45 29.04
N ILE A 304 4.83 -23.49 29.84
CA ILE A 304 5.86 -24.48 30.23
C ILE A 304 5.91 -25.63 29.23
N ASP A 305 4.76 -26.10 28.73
CA ASP A 305 4.66 -27.12 27.68
C ASP A 305 3.71 -26.67 26.55
N PRO A 306 4.11 -25.69 25.71
CA PRO A 306 3.23 -25.10 24.73
C PRO A 306 2.97 -26.02 23.52
N ASP A 307 1.69 -26.26 23.21
CA ASP A 307 1.29 -26.69 21.86
C ASP A 307 1.40 -25.50 20.90
N LEU A 308 2.58 -25.37 20.29
CA LEU A 308 2.92 -24.25 19.40
C LEU A 308 1.99 -24.16 18.18
N ALA A 309 1.44 -25.28 17.70
CA ALA A 309 0.56 -25.28 16.54
C ALA A 309 -0.85 -24.81 16.92
N ALA A 310 -1.37 -25.28 18.06
CA ALA A 310 -2.64 -24.80 18.60
C ALA A 310 -2.58 -23.31 18.98
N ALA A 311 -1.50 -22.89 19.66
CA ALA A 311 -1.31 -21.49 20.05
C ALA A 311 -1.21 -20.55 18.83
N GLU A 312 -0.52 -20.95 17.75
CA GLU A 312 -0.50 -20.18 16.49
C GLU A 312 -1.90 -20.04 15.89
N ALA A 313 -2.68 -21.13 15.85
CA ALA A 313 -4.03 -21.12 15.29
C ALA A 313 -4.99 -20.25 16.12
N GLU A 314 -4.93 -20.32 17.45
CA GLU A 314 -5.75 -19.50 18.35
C GLU A 314 -5.37 -18.02 18.26
N LEU A 315 -4.07 -17.69 18.23
CA LEU A 315 -3.60 -16.31 18.03
C LEU A 315 -4.03 -15.75 16.66
N ALA A 316 -3.95 -16.55 15.60
CA ALA A 316 -4.41 -16.15 14.27
C ALA A 316 -5.94 -15.93 14.22
N ALA A 317 -6.71 -16.77 14.92
CA ALA A 317 -8.15 -16.62 15.03
C ALA A 317 -8.55 -15.38 15.84
N ALA A 318 -7.90 -15.16 16.99
CA ALA A 318 -8.12 -13.99 17.85
C ALA A 318 -7.77 -12.67 17.12
N ALA A 319 -6.67 -12.65 16.38
CA ALA A 319 -6.30 -11.52 15.53
C ALA A 319 -7.30 -11.29 14.38
N SER A 320 -7.97 -12.33 13.87
CA SER A 320 -8.98 -12.19 12.82
C SER A 320 -10.31 -11.66 13.37
N ALA A 321 -10.65 -12.00 14.63
CA ALA A 321 -11.82 -11.47 15.33
C ALA A 321 -11.67 -9.98 15.70
N HIS A 322 -10.44 -9.55 16.05
CA HIS A 322 -10.08 -8.14 16.25
C HIS A 322 -10.42 -7.24 15.05
N ASP A 323 -10.22 -7.76 13.85
CA ASP A 323 -10.32 -6.99 12.61
C ASP A 323 -11.77 -6.92 12.06
N GLY A 324 -12.69 -7.74 12.56
CA GLY A 324 -14.08 -7.85 12.06
C GLY A 324 -15.07 -6.82 12.61
N ASP A 325 -14.75 -6.18 13.75
CA ASP A 325 -15.64 -5.22 14.43
C ASP A 325 -15.33 -3.74 14.10
N ALA A 326 -14.27 -3.50 13.32
CA ALA A 326 -13.96 -2.18 12.77
C ALA A 326 -14.93 -1.86 11.61
N THR A 327 -16.14 -1.41 11.96
CA THR A 327 -17.18 -0.97 11.01
C THR A 327 -16.59 0.00 9.98
N PRO A 328 -16.79 -0.20 8.66
CA PRO A 328 -16.28 0.74 7.66
C PRO A 328 -17.03 2.07 7.78
N ASP A 329 -16.28 3.16 7.97
CA ASP A 329 -16.79 4.53 8.00
C ASP A 329 -17.52 4.82 6.67
N ALA A 330 -18.84 4.77 6.72
CA ALA A 330 -19.74 5.04 5.63
C ALA A 330 -19.83 6.55 5.36
N ARG A 331 -18.72 7.20 5.01
CA ARG A 331 -18.71 8.57 4.48
C ARG A 331 -17.58 8.82 3.50
N ARG A 332 -17.78 8.41 2.24
CA ARG A 332 -17.33 9.16 1.04
C ARG A 332 -18.31 8.91 -0.11
N SER A 333 -19.39 9.70 -0.12
CA SER A 333 -20.17 10.03 -1.33
C SER A 333 -19.48 11.15 -2.09
#